data_AF-A0A3M8ESG9-F1
#
_entry.id   AF-A0A3M8ESG9-F1
#
_cell.length_a   1.000
_cell.length_b   1.000
_cell.length_c   1.000
_cell.angle_alpha   90.00
_cell.angle_beta   90.00
_cell.angle_gamma   90.00
#
_symmetry.space_group_name_H-M   'P 1'
#
loop_
_entity.id
_entity.type
_entity.pdbx_description
1 polymer ?
#
loop_
_entity_poly.entity_id
_entity_poly.type
_entity_poly.pdbx_seq_one_letter_code
_entity_poly.pdbx_strand_id
1 'polypeptide(L)'
;MQPIELANYFFINLVSPFSRDIKSKVETDNLNLINAVSYNFVVSHFIDYLWECEKSRLRQTLRHEIIRCLDAKFGLGGNRFKLGTFAFINALNNSVKHVGLDSAKTHNSDIQDHHGLLNVQMLNDKDGRIWFDNGINRFDYGRIILRHVSSLFSISYEDFPEDISMDILHGEYNLCCDNCDFDHGDPTQAIDILVDHLNPICLDCGMQEDVCDCDSFVFTGDIACFNPQDKGYMDYDKIMSAISGAYKPD
;
A
#
# COMPACT_ATOMS: atom_id res chain seq x y z
N MET A 1 18.04 -16.98 -18.24
CA MET A 1 17.18 -16.79 -17.08
C MET A 1 15.75 -16.67 -17.61
N GLN A 2 14.86 -17.55 -17.20
CA GLN A 2 13.44 -17.45 -17.54
C GLN A 2 12.86 -16.14 -16.97
N PRO A 3 11.82 -15.54 -17.58
CA PRO A 3 11.22 -14.30 -17.07
C PRO A 3 10.87 -14.34 -15.58
N ILE A 4 10.36 -15.48 -15.11
CA ILE A 4 10.00 -15.71 -13.71
C ILE A 4 11.21 -15.71 -12.76
N GLU A 5 12.31 -16.36 -13.16
CA GLU A 5 13.56 -16.36 -12.38
C GLU A 5 14.11 -14.94 -12.22
N LEU A 6 14.01 -14.13 -13.28
CA LEU A 6 14.45 -12.73 -13.26
C LEU A 6 13.53 -11.84 -12.42
N ALA A 7 12.21 -12.06 -12.49
CA ALA A 7 11.23 -11.37 -11.66
C ALA A 7 11.47 -11.67 -10.17
N ASN A 8 11.65 -12.94 -9.82
CA ASN A 8 11.96 -13.36 -8.45
C ASN A 8 13.30 -12.81 -7.98
N TYR A 9 14.33 -12.86 -8.83
CA TYR A 9 15.64 -12.27 -8.50
C TYR A 9 15.53 -10.77 -8.23
N PHE A 10 14.82 -10.03 -9.08
CA PHE A 10 14.59 -8.59 -8.90
C PHE A 10 13.79 -8.30 -7.62
N PHE A 11 12.77 -9.11 -7.35
CA PHE A 11 11.96 -8.99 -6.15
C PHE A 11 12.80 -9.18 -4.87
N ILE A 12 13.52 -10.31 -4.79
CA ILE A 12 14.29 -10.71 -3.62
C ILE A 12 15.46 -9.75 -3.35
N ASN A 13 16.17 -9.34 -4.40
CA ASN A 13 17.41 -8.57 -4.25
C ASN A 13 17.21 -7.05 -4.26
N LEU A 14 16.07 -6.56 -4.76
CA LEU A 14 15.82 -5.12 -4.86
C LEU A 14 14.47 -4.70 -4.27
N VAL A 15 13.35 -5.28 -4.75
CA VAL A 15 12.02 -4.80 -4.34
C VAL A 15 11.79 -4.99 -2.85
N SER A 16 12.00 -6.19 -2.30
CA SER A 16 11.77 -6.46 -0.87
C SER A 16 12.73 -5.69 0.06
N PRO A 17 14.05 -5.70 -0.15
CA PRO A 17 14.98 -4.92 0.67
C PRO A 17 14.68 -3.43 0.64
N PHE A 18 14.37 -2.86 -0.54
CA PHE A 18 14.05 -1.45 -0.65
C PHE A 18 12.69 -1.12 -0.04
N SER A 19 11.71 -2.04 -0.12
CA SER A 19 10.42 -1.89 0.55
C SER A 19 10.58 -1.82 2.07
N ARG A 20 11.46 -2.65 2.66
CA ARG A 20 11.77 -2.55 4.10
C ARG A 20 12.39 -1.20 4.48
N ASP A 21 13.32 -0.68 3.67
CA ASP A 21 13.92 0.65 3.89
C ASP A 21 12.88 1.77 3.77
N ILE A 22 11.99 1.70 2.78
CA ILE A 22 10.91 2.68 2.59
C ILE A 22 9.91 2.63 3.74
N LYS A 23 9.48 1.43 4.17
CA LYS A 23 8.57 1.25 5.31
C LYS A 23 9.16 1.92 6.56
N SER A 24 10.41 1.61 6.89
CA SER A 24 11.11 2.20 8.04
C SER A 24 11.25 3.72 7.94
N LYS A 25 11.57 4.26 6.75
CA LYS A 25 11.67 5.72 6.54
C LYS A 25 10.32 6.43 6.64
N VAL A 26 9.22 5.80 6.23
CA VAL A 26 7.88 6.36 6.41
C VAL A 26 7.48 6.35 7.89
N GLU A 27 7.75 5.27 8.61
CA GLU A 27 7.44 5.14 10.05
C GLU A 27 8.24 6.12 10.92
N THR A 28 9.42 6.54 10.47
CA THR A 28 10.33 7.42 11.21
C THR A 28 10.36 8.87 10.70
N ASP A 29 9.44 9.23 9.79
CA ASP A 29 9.40 10.55 9.14
C ASP A 29 10.80 10.96 8.61
N ASN A 30 11.47 10.06 7.88
CA ASN A 30 12.80 10.23 7.30
C ASN A 30 12.83 9.88 5.79
N LEU A 31 11.71 10.12 5.12
CA LEU A 31 11.54 9.91 3.70
C LEU A 31 11.83 11.21 2.94
N ASN A 32 12.67 11.13 1.91
CA ASN A 32 12.97 12.26 1.02
C ASN A 32 12.45 11.99 -0.41
N LEU A 33 12.43 13.03 -1.24
CA LEU A 33 11.88 12.95 -2.59
C LEU A 33 12.60 11.91 -3.47
N ILE A 34 13.92 11.78 -3.31
CA ILE A 34 14.72 10.79 -4.05
C ILE A 34 14.30 9.37 -3.67
N ASN A 35 14.05 9.10 -2.37
CA ASN A 35 13.57 7.81 -1.91
C ASN A 35 12.22 7.48 -2.57
N ALA A 36 11.26 8.41 -2.53
CA ALA A 36 9.92 8.21 -3.07
C ALA A 36 9.93 7.97 -4.59
N VAL A 37 10.65 8.80 -5.34
CA VAL A 37 10.74 8.67 -6.80
C VAL A 37 11.48 7.40 -7.19
N SER A 38 12.61 7.11 -6.54
CA SER A 38 13.37 5.86 -6.77
C SER A 38 12.51 4.63 -6.51
N TYR A 39 11.71 4.64 -5.44
CA TYR A 39 10.83 3.52 -5.13
C TYR A 39 9.71 3.35 -6.15
N ASN A 40 9.10 4.44 -6.62
CA ASN A 40 8.14 4.40 -7.73
C ASN A 40 8.74 3.75 -9.00
N PHE A 41 10.01 4.05 -9.30
CA PHE A 41 10.73 3.41 -10.40
C PHE A 41 10.88 1.91 -10.18
N VAL A 42 11.33 1.48 -8.99
CA VAL A 42 11.53 0.07 -8.66
C VAL A 42 10.22 -0.71 -8.75
N VAL A 43 9.13 -0.19 -8.17
CA VAL A 43 7.79 -0.79 -8.28
C VAL A 43 7.34 -0.89 -9.74
N SER A 44 7.52 0.19 -10.52
CA SER A 44 7.14 0.18 -11.94
C SER A 44 7.92 -0.83 -12.77
N HIS A 45 9.22 -1.03 -12.49
CA HIS A 45 10.04 -2.03 -13.15
C HIS A 45 9.68 -3.45 -12.71
N PHE A 46 9.30 -3.64 -11.44
CA PHE A 46 8.79 -4.93 -11.00
C PHE A 46 7.51 -5.31 -11.77
N ILE A 47 6.59 -4.36 -11.98
CA ILE A 47 5.40 -4.57 -12.81
C ILE A 47 5.78 -4.96 -14.25
N ASP A 48 6.86 -4.39 -14.81
CA ASP A 48 7.36 -4.79 -16.14
C ASP A 48 7.82 -6.25 -16.14
N TYR A 49 8.49 -6.72 -15.09
CA TYR A 49 8.86 -8.13 -14.95
C TYR A 49 7.63 -9.04 -14.83
N LEU A 50 6.62 -8.66 -14.03
CA LEU A 50 5.36 -9.40 -13.93
C LEU A 50 4.64 -9.49 -15.28
N TRP A 51 4.65 -8.39 -16.03
CA TRP A 51 4.07 -8.34 -17.37
C TRP A 51 4.80 -9.26 -18.35
N GLU A 52 6.13 -9.28 -18.35
CA GLU A 52 6.91 -10.21 -19.18
C GLU A 52 6.68 -11.67 -18.80
N CYS A 53 6.47 -11.97 -17.50
CA CYS A 53 6.05 -13.30 -17.06
C CYS A 53 4.72 -13.73 -17.71
N GLU A 54 3.68 -12.88 -17.69
CA GLU A 54 2.39 -13.20 -18.33
C GLU A 54 2.49 -13.34 -19.85
N LYS A 55 3.26 -12.47 -20.52
CA LYS A 55 3.47 -12.56 -21.98
C LYS A 55 4.12 -13.89 -22.37
N SER A 56 5.08 -14.36 -21.57
CA SER A 56 5.77 -15.63 -21.82
C SER A 56 4.83 -16.85 -21.75
N ARG A 57 3.67 -16.70 -21.10
CA ARG A 57 2.62 -17.74 -20.99
C ARG A 57 1.59 -17.69 -22.12
N LEU A 58 1.94 -17.09 -23.27
CA LEU A 58 1.10 -16.96 -24.49
C LEU A 58 -0.19 -16.14 -24.29
N ARG A 59 -0.26 -15.30 -23.26
CA ARG A 59 -1.36 -14.36 -23.07
C ARG A 59 -1.01 -13.01 -23.70
N GLN A 60 -1.92 -12.46 -24.49
CA GLN A 60 -1.81 -11.09 -25.03
C GLN A 60 -2.22 -10.05 -23.98
N THR A 61 -1.71 -10.18 -22.75
CA THR A 61 -2.05 -9.27 -21.67
C THR A 61 -1.32 -7.96 -21.85
N LEU A 62 -2.04 -6.86 -21.73
CA LEU A 62 -1.47 -5.51 -21.80
C LEU A 62 -0.95 -5.11 -20.41
N ARG A 63 0.12 -4.32 -20.35
CA ARG A 63 0.72 -3.87 -19.09
C ARG A 63 -0.28 -3.16 -18.16
N HIS A 64 -1.20 -2.38 -18.72
CA HIS A 64 -2.22 -1.68 -17.93
C HIS A 64 -3.22 -2.66 -17.28
N GLU A 65 -3.40 -3.86 -17.84
CA GLU A 65 -4.25 -4.89 -17.24
C GLU A 65 -3.56 -5.51 -16.02
N ILE A 66 -2.24 -5.64 -16.04
CA ILE A 66 -1.45 -6.06 -14.87
C ILE A 66 -1.64 -5.05 -13.74
N ILE A 67 -1.51 -3.74 -14.03
CA ILE A 67 -1.73 -2.67 -13.06
C ILE A 67 -3.14 -2.74 -12.48
N ARG A 68 -4.17 -2.84 -13.35
CA ARG A 68 -5.56 -2.97 -12.91
C ARG A 68 -5.79 -4.20 -12.03
N CYS A 69 -5.15 -5.33 -12.35
CA CYS A 69 -5.21 -6.53 -11.52
C CYS A 69 -4.57 -6.32 -10.15
N LEU A 70 -3.41 -5.66 -10.08
CA LEU A 70 -2.75 -5.34 -8.82
C LEU A 70 -3.57 -4.37 -7.97
N ASP A 71 -4.16 -3.34 -8.58
CA ASP A 71 -5.05 -2.40 -7.90
C ASP A 71 -6.33 -3.07 -7.39
N ALA A 72 -6.90 -4.00 -8.16
CA ALA A 72 -8.09 -4.73 -7.73
C ALA A 72 -7.82 -5.67 -6.54
N LYS A 73 -6.60 -6.22 -6.46
CA LYS A 73 -6.22 -7.22 -5.44
C LYS A 73 -5.61 -6.60 -4.19
N PHE A 74 -4.80 -5.57 -4.38
CA PHE A 74 -3.98 -4.96 -3.34
C PHE A 74 -4.09 -3.44 -3.34
N GLY A 75 -5.10 -2.84 -3.98
CA GLY A 75 -5.36 -1.40 -3.81
C GLY A 75 -5.79 -1.07 -2.38
N LEU A 76 -5.56 0.17 -1.95
CA LEU A 76 -6.07 0.65 -0.67
C LEU A 76 -7.60 0.63 -0.65
N GLY A 77 -8.18 -0.04 0.35
CA GLY A 77 -9.62 -0.07 0.57
C GLY A 77 -10.10 1.23 1.20
N GLY A 78 -11.01 1.93 0.52
CA GLY A 78 -11.65 3.14 1.03
C GLY A 78 -12.31 3.95 -0.08
N ASN A 79 -13.44 4.58 0.22
CA ASN A 79 -14.22 5.35 -0.78
C ASN A 79 -13.48 6.54 -1.40
N ARG A 80 -12.32 6.93 -0.85
CA ARG A 80 -11.59 8.17 -1.18
C ARG A 80 -10.52 8.00 -2.28
N PHE A 81 -9.90 6.84 -2.40
CA PHE A 81 -8.93 6.52 -3.47
C PHE A 81 -9.52 5.46 -4.42
N LYS A 82 -10.53 5.84 -5.19
CA LYS A 82 -11.22 4.91 -6.10
C LYS A 82 -10.35 4.38 -7.24
N LEU A 83 -9.19 4.97 -7.50
CA LEU A 83 -8.26 4.55 -8.55
C LEU A 83 -6.87 4.30 -7.98
N GLY A 84 -6.73 3.10 -7.41
CA GLY A 84 -5.57 2.25 -7.57
C GLY A 84 -4.20 2.80 -7.16
N THR A 85 -3.63 2.22 -6.11
CA THR A 85 -2.29 2.53 -5.62
C THR A 85 -1.20 2.38 -6.71
N PHE A 86 -1.24 1.31 -7.50
CA PHE A 86 -0.27 1.03 -8.56
C PHE A 86 -0.49 1.90 -9.79
N ALA A 87 -1.75 2.16 -10.15
CA ALA A 87 -2.13 3.14 -11.15
C ALA A 87 -1.55 4.52 -10.84
N PHE A 88 -1.66 4.98 -9.59
CA PHE A 88 -1.12 6.26 -9.13
C PHE A 88 0.42 6.32 -9.26
N ILE A 89 1.12 5.29 -8.76
CA ILE A 89 2.59 5.16 -8.88
C ILE A 89 3.01 5.20 -10.36
N ASN A 90 2.31 4.45 -11.21
CA ASN A 90 2.60 4.40 -12.63
C ASN A 90 2.39 5.76 -13.32
N ALA A 91 1.31 6.48 -12.98
CA ALA A 91 1.03 7.80 -13.52
C ALA A 91 2.12 8.81 -13.12
N LEU A 92 2.51 8.85 -11.85
CA LEU A 92 3.62 9.68 -11.37
C LEU A 92 4.93 9.32 -12.05
N ASN A 93 5.27 8.03 -12.15
CA ASN A 93 6.51 7.59 -12.77
C ASN A 93 6.56 7.99 -14.27
N ASN A 94 5.45 7.80 -14.99
CA ASN A 94 5.37 8.21 -16.40
C ASN A 94 5.51 9.72 -16.57
N SER A 95 5.07 10.53 -15.60
CA SER A 95 5.30 11.98 -15.63
C SER A 95 6.78 12.36 -15.57
N VAL A 96 7.63 11.56 -14.90
CA VAL A 96 9.09 11.75 -14.89
C VAL A 96 9.70 11.47 -16.27
N LYS A 97 9.16 10.47 -16.98
CA LYS A 97 9.62 10.11 -18.34
C LYS A 97 9.23 11.14 -19.40
N HIS A 98 8.16 11.90 -19.15
CA HIS A 98 7.51 12.76 -20.14
C HIS A 98 7.37 14.22 -19.67
N VAL A 99 8.30 14.71 -18.85
CA VAL A 99 8.33 16.11 -18.37
C VAL A 99 8.08 17.07 -19.55
N GLY A 100 6.85 17.59 -19.65
CA GLY A 100 6.45 18.60 -20.64
C GLY A 100 5.88 18.11 -21.98
N LEU A 101 5.57 16.84 -22.19
CA LEU A 101 4.85 16.39 -23.40
C LEU A 101 3.38 16.06 -23.09
N ASP A 102 2.49 16.59 -23.94
CA ASP A 102 1.02 16.52 -23.96
C ASP A 102 0.44 15.07 -23.99
N SER A 103 1.27 14.04 -23.75
CA SER A 103 0.94 12.61 -23.72
C SER A 103 0.36 12.13 -22.38
N ALA A 104 0.38 12.97 -21.34
CA ALA A 104 -0.23 12.64 -20.05
C ALA A 104 -1.74 12.39 -20.15
N LYS A 105 -2.43 13.01 -21.12
CA LYS A 105 -3.88 12.86 -21.34
C LYS A 105 -4.30 11.51 -21.91
N THR A 106 -3.44 10.82 -22.67
CA THR A 106 -3.83 9.58 -23.39
C THR A 106 -3.53 8.29 -22.64
N HIS A 107 -2.58 8.28 -21.70
CA HIS A 107 -2.19 7.06 -20.99
C HIS A 107 -2.74 6.94 -19.57
N ASN A 108 -3.24 8.03 -18.98
CA ASN A 108 -3.72 8.07 -17.59
C ASN A 108 -5.08 8.79 -17.45
N SER A 109 -5.89 8.89 -18.52
CA SER A 109 -7.16 9.64 -18.52
C SER A 109 -8.04 9.27 -17.33
N ASP A 110 -8.23 7.98 -17.11
CA ASP A 110 -9.19 7.49 -16.13
C ASP A 110 -8.77 7.85 -14.69
N ILE A 111 -7.45 7.86 -14.43
CA ILE A 111 -6.87 8.24 -13.13
C ILE A 111 -6.91 9.76 -12.96
N GLN A 112 -6.59 10.50 -14.01
CA GLN A 112 -6.57 11.96 -13.97
C GLN A 112 -7.97 12.57 -13.83
N ASP A 113 -9.00 11.88 -14.34
CA ASP A 113 -10.39 12.31 -14.18
C ASP A 113 -10.81 12.32 -12.70
N HIS A 114 -10.21 11.46 -11.86
CA HIS A 114 -10.58 11.35 -10.44
C HIS A 114 -9.60 12.05 -9.52
N HIS A 115 -8.31 12.02 -9.84
CA HIS A 115 -7.28 12.62 -9.00
C HIS A 115 -6.82 13.99 -9.48
N GLY A 116 -7.24 14.44 -10.67
CA GLY A 116 -6.66 15.61 -11.34
C GLY A 116 -5.34 15.28 -12.02
N LEU A 117 -4.63 16.32 -12.48
CA LEU A 117 -3.30 16.13 -13.06
C LEU A 117 -2.38 15.41 -12.06
N LEU A 118 -1.62 14.42 -12.54
CA LEU A 118 -0.63 13.68 -11.75
C LEU A 118 0.76 13.93 -12.34
N ASN A 119 1.63 14.55 -11.55
CA ASN A 119 2.99 14.89 -11.93
C ASN A 119 3.93 14.75 -10.73
N VAL A 120 5.15 14.27 -10.94
CA VAL A 120 6.19 14.22 -9.90
C VAL A 120 6.46 15.58 -9.26
N GLN A 121 6.24 16.69 -9.98
CA GLN A 121 6.35 18.06 -9.45
C GLN A 121 5.33 18.38 -8.34
N MET A 122 4.30 17.55 -8.19
CA MET A 122 3.32 17.66 -7.11
C MET A 122 3.80 16.98 -5.82
N LEU A 123 4.91 16.24 -5.89
CA LEU A 123 5.56 15.68 -4.71
C LEU A 123 6.52 16.70 -4.11
N ASN A 124 6.35 16.98 -2.82
CA ASN A 124 7.17 17.92 -2.07
C ASN A 124 7.68 17.28 -0.79
N ASP A 125 8.97 17.48 -0.52
CA ASP A 125 9.61 17.07 0.72
C ASP A 125 9.34 18.13 1.79
N LYS A 126 8.78 17.70 2.93
CA LYS A 126 8.53 18.55 4.08
C LYS A 126 8.61 17.72 5.36
N ASP A 127 9.51 18.13 6.26
CA ASP A 127 9.68 17.53 7.59
C ASP A 127 9.89 16.01 7.53
N GLY A 128 10.67 15.54 6.53
CA GLY A 128 10.96 14.11 6.33
C GLY A 128 9.76 13.29 5.84
N ARG A 129 8.73 13.96 5.34
CA ARG A 129 7.55 13.37 4.71
C ARG A 129 7.43 13.83 3.27
N ILE A 130 6.76 13.03 2.46
CA ILE A 130 6.51 13.36 1.05
C ILE A 130 5.03 13.67 0.89
N TRP A 131 4.74 14.92 0.59
CA TRP A 131 3.40 15.40 0.35
C TRP A 131 3.09 15.37 -1.14
N PHE A 132 1.94 14.83 -1.50
CA PHE A 132 1.34 15.07 -2.80
C PHE A 132 0.38 16.25 -2.69
N ASP A 133 0.50 17.24 -3.57
CA ASP A 133 -0.44 18.35 -3.67
C ASP A 133 -0.63 18.77 -5.14
N ASN A 134 -1.87 18.69 -5.63
CA ASN A 134 -2.25 19.16 -6.95
C ASN A 134 -3.39 20.18 -6.95
N GLY A 135 -3.65 20.80 -5.80
CA GLY A 135 -4.72 21.78 -5.59
C GLY A 135 -6.11 21.18 -5.37
N ILE A 136 -6.34 19.92 -5.76
CA ILE A 136 -7.61 19.20 -5.54
C ILE A 136 -7.43 18.15 -4.44
N ASN A 137 -6.29 17.47 -4.48
CA ASN A 137 -5.89 16.47 -3.51
C ASN A 137 -4.60 16.94 -2.82
N ARG A 138 -4.56 16.79 -1.49
CA ARG A 138 -3.38 17.06 -0.67
C ARG A 138 -3.25 16.00 0.41
N PHE A 139 -2.16 15.24 0.44
CA PHE A 139 -1.97 14.18 1.44
C PHE A 139 -0.52 13.74 1.57
N ASP A 140 -0.19 13.03 2.64
CA ASP A 140 1.11 12.38 2.81
C ASP A 140 1.22 11.15 1.90
N TYR A 141 1.89 11.32 0.78
CA TYR A 141 2.16 10.27 -0.21
C TYR A 141 2.96 9.11 0.38
N GLY A 142 3.89 9.41 1.29
CA GLY A 142 4.68 8.40 1.98
C GLY A 142 3.80 7.47 2.81
N ARG A 143 2.96 8.04 3.67
CA ARG A 143 2.08 7.26 4.57
C ARG A 143 0.93 6.57 3.83
N ILE A 144 0.35 7.21 2.83
CA ILE A 144 -0.79 6.61 2.12
C ILE A 144 -0.28 5.58 1.11
N ILE A 145 0.48 6.02 0.11
CA ILE A 145 0.82 5.18 -1.04
C ILE A 145 2.04 4.31 -0.76
N LEU A 146 3.14 4.92 -0.30
CA LEU A 146 4.39 4.17 -0.18
C LEU A 146 4.37 3.16 0.97
N ARG A 147 3.82 3.50 2.13
CA ARG A 147 3.64 2.54 3.24
C ARG A 147 2.92 1.32 2.74
N HIS A 148 1.76 1.51 2.10
CA HIS A 148 0.92 0.42 1.63
C HIS A 148 1.67 -0.55 0.70
N VAL A 149 2.30 -0.01 -0.35
CA VAL A 149 3.06 -0.85 -1.30
C VAL A 149 4.30 -1.46 -0.65
N SER A 150 4.95 -0.73 0.25
CA SER A 150 6.13 -1.21 0.96
C SER A 150 5.80 -2.35 1.92
N SER A 151 4.68 -2.29 2.63
CA SER A 151 4.20 -3.38 3.48
C SER A 151 3.86 -4.63 2.67
N LEU A 152 3.27 -4.46 1.47
CA LEU A 152 2.98 -5.57 0.57
C LEU A 152 4.25 -6.30 0.10
N PHE A 153 5.34 -5.57 -0.10
CA PHE A 153 6.56 -6.13 -0.67
C PHE A 153 7.69 -6.37 0.36
N SER A 154 7.50 -6.03 1.64
CA SER A 154 8.51 -6.17 2.71
C SER A 154 8.58 -7.59 3.31
N ILE A 155 8.77 -8.61 2.47
CA ILE A 155 8.72 -10.03 2.86
C ILE A 155 10.09 -10.49 3.43
N SER A 156 10.05 -11.32 4.47
CA SER A 156 11.22 -12.00 5.04
C SER A 156 11.71 -13.14 4.13
N TYR A 157 13.02 -13.41 4.18
CA TYR A 157 13.68 -14.37 3.27
C TYR A 157 13.28 -15.83 3.52
N GLU A 158 12.77 -16.12 4.71
CA GLU A 158 12.42 -17.48 5.15
C GLU A 158 11.10 -17.97 4.54
N ASP A 159 10.32 -17.06 3.94
CA ASP A 159 8.97 -17.31 3.40
C ASP A 159 8.90 -17.23 1.88
N PHE A 160 10.01 -17.36 1.13
CA PHE A 160 9.97 -17.25 -0.33
C PHE A 160 9.50 -18.55 -1.01
N PRO A 161 8.23 -18.64 -1.49
CA PRO A 161 7.87 -19.68 -2.44
C PRO A 161 8.69 -19.51 -3.73
N GLU A 162 8.94 -20.62 -4.42
CA GLU A 162 9.68 -20.63 -5.69
C GLU A 162 9.07 -19.68 -6.74
N ASP A 163 7.78 -19.33 -6.60
CA ASP A 163 7.00 -18.55 -7.58
C ASP A 163 6.38 -17.26 -7.00
N ILE A 164 7.04 -16.59 -6.04
CA ILE A 164 6.53 -15.36 -5.38
C ILE A 164 5.98 -14.30 -6.35
N SER A 165 6.61 -14.11 -7.51
CA SER A 165 6.13 -13.16 -8.53
C SER A 165 4.77 -13.55 -9.11
N MET A 166 4.53 -14.86 -9.29
CA MET A 166 3.24 -15.37 -9.74
C MET A 166 2.20 -15.29 -8.65
N ASP A 167 2.56 -15.60 -7.40
CA ASP A 167 1.65 -15.51 -6.26
C ASP A 167 1.14 -14.07 -6.10
N ILE A 168 2.04 -13.09 -6.20
CA ILE A 168 1.69 -11.66 -6.21
C ILE A 168 0.75 -11.36 -7.38
N LEU A 169 1.12 -11.75 -8.60
CA LEU A 169 0.30 -11.46 -9.77
C LEU A 169 -1.11 -12.10 -9.70
N HIS A 170 -1.18 -13.32 -9.20
CA HIS A 170 -2.42 -14.10 -9.08
C HIS A 170 -3.18 -13.79 -7.79
N GLY A 171 -2.64 -12.95 -6.91
CA GLY A 171 -3.32 -12.58 -5.67
C GLY A 171 -3.47 -13.75 -4.70
N GLU A 172 -2.71 -14.81 -4.96
CA GLU A 172 -2.59 -15.99 -4.09
C GLU A 172 -1.59 -15.71 -2.97
N TYR A 173 -0.89 -14.59 -3.07
CA TYR A 173 -0.10 -14.01 -2.01
C TYR A 173 -0.99 -13.50 -0.88
N ASN A 174 -1.02 -14.23 0.23
CA ASN A 174 -1.56 -13.72 1.48
C ASN A 174 -0.58 -12.68 2.03
N LEU A 175 -1.00 -11.42 1.97
CA LEU A 175 -0.58 -10.42 2.93
C LEU A 175 -0.91 -10.98 4.32
N CYS A 176 0.04 -11.60 5.01
CA CYS A 176 -0.05 -11.64 6.46
C CYS A 176 -0.15 -10.17 6.88
N CYS A 177 -1.36 -9.77 7.23
CA CYS A 177 -1.58 -8.48 7.84
C CYS A 177 -0.71 -8.46 9.09
N ASP A 178 -0.07 -7.33 9.39
CA ASP A 178 0.59 -7.09 10.69
C ASP A 178 -0.37 -7.29 11.90
N ASN A 179 -1.63 -7.72 11.68
CA ASN A 179 -2.69 -8.00 12.65
C ASN A 179 -3.11 -9.48 12.75
N CYS A 180 -2.46 -10.43 12.04
CA CYS A 180 -2.76 -11.87 12.21
C CYS A 180 -1.90 -12.55 13.30
N ASP A 181 -1.22 -11.76 14.14
CA ASP A 181 -0.34 -12.28 15.20
C ASP A 181 -1.10 -12.88 16.40
N PHE A 182 -2.42 -12.70 16.46
CA PHE A 182 -3.21 -13.20 17.59
C PHE A 182 -3.92 -14.53 17.30
N ASP A 183 -3.68 -15.51 18.16
CA ASP A 183 -4.52 -16.70 18.24
C ASP A 183 -5.78 -16.36 19.03
N HIS A 184 -6.89 -16.08 18.34
CA HIS A 184 -8.21 -15.82 18.95
C HIS A 184 -8.78 -17.01 19.77
N GLY A 185 -8.10 -18.16 19.76
CA GLY A 185 -8.34 -19.31 20.62
C GLY A 185 -7.51 -19.31 21.92
N ASP A 186 -6.44 -18.52 22.00
CA ASP A 186 -5.55 -18.45 23.16
C ASP A 186 -6.05 -17.42 24.19
N PRO A 187 -6.52 -17.85 25.38
CA PRO A 187 -7.01 -16.94 26.41
C PRO A 187 -5.91 -16.05 26.99
N THR A 188 -4.63 -16.40 26.84
CA THR A 188 -3.52 -15.57 27.33
C THR A 188 -3.34 -14.28 26.53
N GLN A 189 -3.87 -14.25 25.30
CA GLN A 189 -3.83 -13.09 24.41
C GLN A 189 -5.10 -12.24 24.47
N ALA A 190 -6.07 -12.57 25.32
CA ALA A 190 -7.36 -11.90 25.35
C ALA A 190 -7.26 -10.39 25.65
N ILE A 191 -6.32 -9.99 26.52
CA ILE A 191 -6.06 -8.57 26.79
C ILE A 191 -5.49 -7.89 25.54
N ASP A 192 -4.54 -8.51 24.86
CA ASP A 192 -3.89 -7.93 23.69
C ASP A 192 -4.88 -7.79 22.53
N ILE A 193 -5.74 -8.79 22.30
CA ILE A 193 -6.82 -8.73 21.31
C ILE A 193 -7.79 -7.58 21.64
N LEU A 194 -8.15 -7.40 22.92
CA LEU A 194 -9.02 -6.30 23.33
C LEU A 194 -8.34 -4.94 23.12
N VAL A 195 -7.08 -4.81 23.51
CA VAL A 195 -6.29 -3.59 23.32
C VAL A 195 -6.17 -3.25 21.84
N ASP A 196 -5.89 -4.24 20.99
CA ASP A 196 -5.82 -4.07 19.55
C ASP A 196 -7.16 -3.59 18.97
N HIS A 197 -8.28 -4.20 19.38
CA HIS A 197 -9.61 -3.80 18.91
C HIS A 197 -10.02 -2.40 19.37
N LEU A 198 -9.63 -1.99 20.58
CA LEU A 198 -9.96 -0.68 21.14
C LEU A 198 -9.06 0.46 20.65
N ASN A 199 -7.92 0.14 20.03
CA ASN A 199 -6.98 1.12 19.49
C ASN A 199 -6.87 0.96 17.96
N PRO A 200 -7.92 1.35 17.20
CA PRO A 200 -7.90 1.23 15.76
C PRO A 200 -6.82 2.11 15.14
N ILE A 201 -6.26 1.63 14.04
CA ILE A 201 -5.32 2.36 13.21
C ILE A 201 -6.09 3.01 12.06
N CYS A 202 -5.73 4.22 11.65
CA CYS A 202 -6.34 4.88 10.51
C CYS A 202 -5.99 4.17 9.19
N LEU A 203 -6.98 3.79 8.38
CA LEU A 203 -6.78 3.20 7.05
C LEU A 203 -5.99 4.11 6.11
N ASP A 204 -6.19 5.43 6.23
CA ASP A 204 -5.57 6.40 5.34
C ASP A 204 -4.10 6.62 5.78
N CYS A 205 -3.87 7.19 6.97
CA CYS A 205 -2.51 7.56 7.41
C CYS A 205 -1.79 6.51 8.25
N GLY A 206 -2.41 5.38 8.61
CA GLY A 206 -1.80 4.28 9.38
C GLY A 206 -1.34 4.65 10.78
N MET A 207 -1.85 5.75 11.32
CA MET A 207 -1.58 6.23 12.67
C MET A 207 -2.78 5.92 13.58
N GLN A 208 -2.52 5.80 14.88
CA GLN A 208 -3.57 5.75 15.90
C GLN A 208 -4.34 7.09 15.95
N GLU A 209 -5.55 7.06 16.51
CA GLU A 209 -6.45 8.23 16.51
C GLU A 209 -5.83 9.49 17.12
N ASP A 210 -5.05 9.34 18.19
CA ASP A 210 -4.43 10.43 18.94
C ASP A 210 -3.27 11.14 18.22
N VAL A 211 -2.61 10.42 17.30
CA VAL A 211 -1.50 10.93 16.48
C VAL A 211 -1.85 11.01 14.99
N CYS A 212 -3.13 10.82 14.65
CA CYS A 212 -3.65 10.90 13.29
C CYS A 212 -3.63 12.36 12.79
N ASP A 213 -3.07 12.56 11.60
CA ASP A 213 -2.99 13.85 10.92
C ASP A 213 -3.87 13.93 9.66
N CYS A 214 -4.89 13.07 9.55
CA CYS A 214 -5.78 13.06 8.38
C CYS A 214 -6.61 14.33 8.24
N ASP A 215 -6.81 15.11 9.30
CA ASP A 215 -7.44 16.44 9.24
C ASP A 215 -6.65 17.43 8.36
N SER A 216 -5.38 17.16 8.12
CA SER A 216 -4.53 17.91 7.19
C SER A 216 -4.66 17.43 5.73
N PHE A 217 -5.30 16.28 5.49
CA PHE A 217 -5.47 15.71 4.16
C PHE A 217 -6.74 16.22 3.50
N VAL A 218 -6.68 16.34 2.17
CA VAL A 218 -7.79 16.75 1.31
C VAL A 218 -7.90 15.73 0.18
N PHE A 219 -9.08 15.14 0.03
CA PHE A 219 -9.41 14.24 -1.07
C PHE A 219 -10.60 14.79 -1.83
N THR A 220 -10.41 15.06 -3.13
CA THR A 220 -11.45 15.61 -4.02
C THR A 220 -12.11 16.88 -3.44
N GLY A 221 -11.33 17.72 -2.76
CA GLY A 221 -11.80 18.95 -2.10
C GLY A 221 -12.38 18.77 -0.69
N ASP A 222 -12.63 17.55 -0.24
CA ASP A 222 -13.13 17.26 1.10
C ASP A 222 -11.98 16.99 2.06
N ILE A 223 -12.04 17.62 3.24
CA ILE A 223 -11.07 17.38 4.31
C ILE A 223 -11.30 15.95 4.84
N ALA A 224 -10.21 15.20 4.96
CA ALA A 224 -10.26 13.86 5.50
C ALA A 224 -10.38 13.90 7.03
N CYS A 225 -10.72 12.75 7.59
CA CYS A 225 -10.82 12.53 9.02
C CYS A 225 -10.30 11.13 9.31
N PHE A 226 -10.03 10.86 10.58
CA PHE A 226 -9.71 9.52 11.06
C PHE A 226 -10.70 8.51 10.50
N ASN A 227 -10.16 7.47 9.86
CA ASN A 227 -10.91 6.44 9.17
C ASN A 227 -10.47 5.09 9.75
N PRO A 228 -11.11 4.62 10.85
CA PRO A 228 -10.63 3.46 11.59
C PRO A 228 -10.68 2.21 10.70
N GLN A 229 -9.60 1.43 10.73
CA GLN A 229 -9.59 0.11 10.12
C GLN A 229 -10.60 -0.80 10.81
N ASP A 230 -11.53 -1.33 10.02
CA ASP A 230 -12.45 -2.36 10.48
C ASP A 230 -11.67 -3.65 10.74
N LYS A 231 -11.60 -4.06 12.01
CA LYS A 231 -10.95 -5.31 12.45
C LYS A 231 -11.92 -6.49 12.45
N GLY A 232 -13.13 -6.31 11.92
CA GLY A 232 -14.18 -7.32 11.87
C GLY A 232 -14.85 -7.54 13.22
N TYR A 233 -15.63 -8.62 13.28
CA TYR A 233 -16.38 -8.99 14.49
C TYR A 233 -15.46 -9.49 15.61
N MET A 234 -15.58 -8.89 16.78
CA MET A 234 -14.96 -9.33 18.02
C MET A 234 -16.02 -9.91 18.97
N ASP A 235 -15.84 -11.15 19.41
CA ASP A 235 -16.69 -11.77 20.43
C ASP A 235 -16.30 -11.22 21.82
N TYR A 236 -16.94 -10.11 22.18
CA TYR A 236 -16.66 -9.37 23.41
C TYR A 236 -16.85 -10.25 24.65
N ASP A 237 -17.91 -11.05 24.71
CA ASP A 237 -18.24 -11.89 25.86
C ASP A 237 -17.18 -12.98 26.07
N LYS A 238 -16.73 -13.60 24.98
CA LYS A 238 -15.65 -14.60 25.02
C LYS A 238 -14.34 -13.98 25.53
N ILE A 239 -13.97 -12.81 25.03
CA ILE A 239 -12.74 -12.13 25.42
C ILE A 239 -12.81 -11.69 26.89
N MET A 240 -13.89 -11.04 27.30
CA MET A 240 -14.04 -10.57 28.68
C MET A 240 -14.08 -11.72 29.69
N SER A 241 -14.70 -12.85 29.33
CA SER A 241 -14.68 -14.07 30.14
C SER A 241 -13.27 -14.65 30.30
N ALA A 242 -12.41 -14.53 29.28
CA ALA A 242 -11.02 -14.96 29.35
C ALA A 242 -10.15 -14.00 30.19
N ILE A 243 -10.45 -12.70 30.16
CA ILE A 243 -9.72 -11.67 30.94
C ILE A 243 -10.08 -11.74 32.43
N SER A 244 -11.35 -11.95 32.77
CA SER A 244 -11.82 -11.89 34.15
C SER A 244 -12.85 -12.96 34.48
N GLY A 245 -12.52 -13.84 35.43
CA GLY A 245 -13.45 -14.84 35.96
C GLY A 245 -14.63 -14.26 36.76
N ALA A 246 -14.64 -12.94 37.01
CA ALA A 246 -15.77 -12.23 37.60
C ALA A 246 -16.76 -11.71 36.56
N TYR A 247 -16.37 -11.69 35.28
CA TYR A 247 -17.24 -11.31 34.19
C TYR A 247 -18.37 -12.34 34.05
N LYS A 248 -19.60 -11.83 33.88
CA LYS A 248 -20.77 -12.65 33.59
C LYS A 248 -21.38 -12.07 32.32
N PRO A 249 -21.44 -12.84 31.23
CA PRO A 249 -22.16 -12.40 30.03
C PRO A 249 -23.64 -12.22 30.37
N ASP A 250 -24.27 -11.22 29.74
CA ASP A 250 -25.70 -10.93 29.88
C ASP A 250 -26.57 -11.89 29.07
#